data_AF-Q0FRF8-F1
#
_entry.id   AF-Q0FRF8-F1
#
_cell.length_a   1.000
_cell.length_b   1.000
_cell.length_c   1.000
_cell.angle_alpha   90.00
_cell.angle_beta   90.00
_cell.angle_gamma   90.00
#
_symmetry.space_group_name_H-M   'P 1'
#
loop_
_entity.id
_entity.type
_entity.pdbx_description
1 polymer ?
#
loop_
_entity_poly.entity_id
_entity_poly.type
_entity_poly.pdbx_seq_one_letter_code
_entity_poly.pdbx_strand_id
1 'polypeptide(L)'
;MFDTRPNQPLGETKDHYWLVQRMARANGTDLVSAAEDGTLSQDDWAAMVHRCRACKWAEGCKRWLSHPETELRETPEGCVNRHHFAALQDGMKE
;
A
#
# COMPACT_ATOMS: atom_id res chain seq x y z
N MET A 1 -17.63 16.33 -0.64
CA MET A 1 -16.59 17.29 -1.07
C MET A 1 -15.79 16.62 -2.17
N PHE A 2 -16.22 16.72 -3.42
CA PHE A 2 -15.50 16.15 -4.56
C PHE A 2 -14.55 17.21 -5.10
N ASP A 3 -13.25 16.91 -5.03
CA ASP A 3 -12.20 17.76 -5.55
C ASP A 3 -12.36 17.95 -7.08
N THR A 4 -12.53 19.19 -7.52
CA THR A 4 -12.78 19.63 -8.90
C THR A 4 -11.51 19.98 -9.68
N ARG A 5 -10.35 19.36 -9.40
CA ARG A 5 -9.12 19.62 -10.16
C ARG A 5 -8.91 18.55 -11.23
N PRO A 6 -9.18 18.83 -12.52
CA PRO A 6 -9.27 17.80 -13.56
C PRO A 6 -7.92 17.16 -13.95
N ASN A 7 -6.76 17.68 -13.51
CA ASN A 7 -5.44 17.24 -14.00
C ASN A 7 -4.32 17.28 -12.93
N GLN A 8 -4.57 16.80 -11.71
CA GLN A 8 -3.46 16.66 -10.76
C GLN A 8 -2.53 15.51 -11.20
N PRO A 9 -1.22 15.74 -11.37
CA PRO A 9 -0.30 14.67 -11.71
C PRO A 9 -0.26 13.63 -10.59
N LEU A 10 -0.18 12.36 -10.98
CA LEU A 10 0.01 11.26 -10.04
C LEU A 10 1.34 11.42 -9.31
N GLY A 11 1.41 10.93 -8.07
CA GLY A 11 2.68 10.87 -7.35
C GLY A 11 3.73 10.04 -8.09
N GLU A 12 5.00 10.26 -7.76
CA GLU A 12 6.13 9.57 -8.38
C GLU A 12 6.06 8.06 -8.14
N THR A 13 6.16 7.25 -9.21
CA THR A 13 6.03 5.78 -9.11
C THR A 13 7.00 5.17 -8.12
N LYS A 14 8.26 5.62 -8.15
CA LYS A 14 9.31 5.10 -7.25
C LYS A 14 9.00 5.38 -5.79
N ASP A 15 8.51 6.57 -5.46
CA ASP A 15 8.18 6.94 -4.09
C ASP A 15 7.03 6.07 -3.57
N HIS A 16 5.98 5.93 -4.37
CA HIS A 16 4.83 5.11 -4.02
C HIS A 16 5.12 3.60 -3.98
N TYR A 17 6.07 3.12 -4.79
CA TYR A 17 6.57 1.75 -4.70
C TYR A 17 7.17 1.46 -3.32
N TRP A 18 7.99 2.38 -2.79
CA TRP A 18 8.55 2.23 -1.44
C TRP A 18 7.50 2.45 -0.34
N LEU A 19 6.56 3.38 -0.51
CA LEU A 19 5.48 3.59 0.45
C LEU A 19 4.59 2.34 0.59
N VAL A 20 4.25 1.69 -0.53
CA VAL A 20 3.46 0.45 -0.53
C VAL A 20 4.20 -0.67 0.18
N GLN A 21 5.50 -0.84 -0.04
CA GLN A 21 6.31 -1.82 0.69
C GLN A 21 6.41 -1.52 2.19
N ARG A 22 6.62 -0.26 2.58
CA ARG A 22 6.67 0.11 4.00
C ARG A 22 5.33 -0.09 4.70
N MET A 23 4.22 0.19 4.00
CA MET A 23 2.88 -0.11 4.50
C MET A 23 2.68 -1.61 4.71
N ALA A 24 3.13 -2.43 3.76
CA ALA A 24 3.07 -3.88 3.87
C ALA A 24 3.90 -4.39 5.07
N ARG A 25 5.15 -3.95 5.20
CA ARG A 25 6.00 -4.35 6.34
C ARG A 25 5.39 -3.96 7.68
N ALA A 26 4.85 -2.75 7.78
CA ALA A 26 4.20 -2.28 8.99
C ALA A 26 2.95 -3.07 9.39
N ASN A 27 2.27 -3.75 8.45
CA ASN A 27 1.15 -4.63 8.74
C ASN A 27 1.50 -6.12 8.76
N GLY A 28 2.77 -6.47 8.54
CA GLY A 28 3.26 -7.85 8.54
C GLY A 28 3.07 -8.60 7.23
N THR A 29 2.73 -7.90 6.14
CA THR A 29 2.72 -8.47 4.79
C THR A 29 4.10 -8.30 4.16
N ASP A 30 4.68 -9.38 3.64
CA ASP A 30 5.87 -9.30 2.81
C ASP A 30 5.50 -9.43 1.33
N LEU A 31 5.46 -8.29 0.62
CA LEU A 31 5.10 -8.26 -0.81
C LEU A 31 6.15 -8.95 -1.70
N VAL A 32 7.41 -9.02 -1.25
CA VAL A 32 8.47 -9.66 -2.03
C VAL A 32 8.26 -11.16 -1.98
N SER A 33 8.11 -11.73 -0.78
CA SER A 33 7.78 -13.14 -0.60
C SER A 33 6.49 -13.51 -1.33
N ALA A 34 5.41 -12.73 -1.15
CA ALA A 34 4.14 -12.95 -1.84
C ALA A 34 4.29 -12.97 -3.37
N ALA A 35 5.17 -12.13 -3.92
CA ALA A 35 5.46 -12.14 -5.36
C ALA A 35 6.33 -13.33 -5.79
N GLU A 36 7.26 -13.76 -4.95
CA GLU A 36 8.13 -14.91 -5.21
C GLU A 36 7.37 -16.24 -5.15
N ASP A 37 6.41 -16.39 -4.22
CA ASP A 37 5.60 -17.61 -4.09
C ASP A 37 4.39 -17.64 -5.04
N GLY A 38 4.09 -16.51 -5.70
CA GLY A 38 3.02 -16.39 -6.70
C GLY A 38 1.66 -15.97 -6.14
N THR A 39 1.52 -15.76 -4.82
CA THR A 39 0.31 -15.21 -4.20
C THR A 39 0.01 -13.78 -4.68
N LEU A 40 1.04 -13.00 -5.03
CA LEU A 40 0.93 -11.66 -5.60
C LEU A 40 1.50 -11.60 -7.02
N SER A 41 0.66 -11.40 -8.02
CA SER A 41 1.14 -11.13 -9.38
C SER A 41 1.83 -9.76 -9.47
N GLN A 42 2.82 -9.65 -10.37
CA GLN A 42 3.49 -8.38 -10.67
C GLN A 42 2.50 -7.32 -11.21
N ASP A 43 1.47 -7.74 -11.96
CA ASP A 43 0.41 -6.83 -12.42
C ASP A 43 -0.44 -6.30 -11.25
N ASP A 44 -0.77 -7.15 -10.28
CA ASP A 44 -1.51 -6.74 -9.08
C ASP A 44 -0.68 -5.80 -8.21
N TRP A 45 0.62 -6.07 -8.06
CA TRP A 45 1.51 -5.16 -7.35
C TRP A 45 1.61 -3.80 -8.06
N ALA A 46 1.80 -3.80 -9.39
CA ALA A 46 1.80 -2.57 -10.17
C ALA A 46 0.48 -1.80 -10.03
N ALA A 47 -0.66 -2.49 -10.02
CA ALA A 47 -1.97 -1.91 -9.79
C ALA A 47 -2.10 -1.31 -8.37
N MET A 48 -1.61 -1.98 -7.33
CA MET A 48 -1.56 -1.45 -5.96
C MET A 48 -0.75 -0.15 -5.89
N VAL A 49 0.43 -0.11 -6.52
CA VAL A 49 1.25 1.11 -6.59
C VAL A 49 0.52 2.20 -7.36
N HIS A 50 -0.09 1.88 -8.50
CA HIS A 50 -0.85 2.85 -9.30
C HIS A 50 -2.00 3.50 -8.51
N ARG A 51 -2.81 2.71 -7.79
CA ARG A 51 -3.89 3.22 -6.93
C ARG A 51 -3.34 4.08 -5.79
N CYS A 52 -2.22 3.68 -5.19
CA CYS A 52 -1.56 4.46 -4.14
C CYS A 52 -1.12 5.84 -4.65
N ARG A 53 -0.62 5.94 -5.89
CA ARG A 53 -0.20 7.21 -6.52
C ARG A 53 -1.34 8.20 -6.72
N ALA A 54 -2.56 7.70 -6.89
CA ALA A 54 -3.78 8.51 -7.02
C ALA A 54 -4.45 8.80 -5.67
N CYS A 55 -3.91 8.27 -4.56
CA CYS A 55 -4.52 8.36 -3.25
C CYS A 55 -4.47 9.81 -2.72
N LYS A 56 -5.61 10.29 -2.21
CA LYS A 56 -5.72 11.61 -1.57
C LYS A 56 -5.26 11.63 -0.10
N TRP A 57 -4.94 10.46 0.45
CA TRP A 57 -4.57 10.29 1.86
C TRP A 57 -3.04 10.19 2.08
N ALA A 58 -2.25 10.77 1.17
CA ALA A 58 -0.78 10.68 1.23
C ALA A 58 -0.18 11.25 2.54
N GLU A 59 -0.72 12.36 3.05
CA GLU A 59 -0.22 12.98 4.29
C GLU A 59 -0.53 12.13 5.53
N GLY A 60 -1.71 11.51 5.58
CA GLY A 60 -2.07 10.56 6.62
C GLY A 60 -1.21 9.29 6.57
N CYS A 61 -0.92 8.80 5.35
CA CYS A 61 -0.03 7.68 5.12
C CYS A 61 1.37 7.94 5.67
N LYS A 62 1.98 9.07 5.35
CA LYS A 62 3.31 9.44 5.87
C LYS A 62 3.34 9.54 7.39
N ARG A 63 2.31 10.15 7.99
CA ARG A 63 2.20 10.28 9.45
C ARG A 63 2.12 8.90 10.11
N TRP A 64 1.28 8.02 9.57
CA TRP A 64 1.15 6.64 10.05
C TRP A 64 2.47 5.86 9.90
N LEU A 65 3.17 6.02 8.78
CA LEU A 65 4.49 5.41 8.50
C LEU A 65 5.66 6.07 9.25
N SER A 66 5.43 7.19 9.93
CA SER A 66 6.47 7.84 10.75
C SER A 66 6.66 7.11 12.09
N HIS A 67 5.68 6.30 12.49
CA HIS A 67 5.81 5.46 13.67
C HIS A 67 6.74 4.27 13.35
N PRO A 68 7.66 3.91 14.27
CA PRO A 68 8.59 2.82 14.06
C PRO A 68 7.87 1.51 13.72
N GLU A 69 8.46 0.73 12.82
CA GLU A 69 7.95 -0.57 12.34
C GLU A 69 8.25 -1.71 13.34
N THR A 70 8.38 -1.39 14.64
CA THR A 70 8.73 -2.34 15.70
C THR A 70 7.55 -3.22 16.13
N GLU A 71 6.32 -2.79 15.82
CA GLU A 71 5.09 -3.51 16.12
C GLU A 71 4.22 -3.58 14.86
N LEU A 72 3.61 -4.73 14.63
CA LEU A 72 2.64 -4.91 13.55
C LEU A 72 1.40 -4.06 13.83
N ARG A 73 0.94 -3.35 12.80
CA ARG A 73 -0.23 -2.47 12.87
C ARG A 73 -1.21 -2.80 11.78
N GLU A 74 -2.49 -2.72 12.11
CA GLU A 74 -3.54 -2.87 11.10
C GLU A 74 -3.46 -1.75 10.07
N THR A 75 -3.72 -2.11 8.81
CA THR A 75 -3.74 -1.14 7.72
C THR A 75 -4.84 -0.09 7.98
N PRO A 76 -4.52 1.22 7.93
CA PRO A 76 -5.48 2.27 8.26
C PRO A 76 -6.64 2.30 7.28
N GLU A 77 -7.82 2.71 7.76
CA GLU A 77 -9.06 2.75 6.98
C GLU A 77 -8.96 3.66 5.74
N GLY A 78 -8.12 4.70 5.81
CA GLY A 78 -7.87 5.62 4.70
C GLY A 78 -6.96 5.08 3.60
N CYS A 79 -6.36 3.89 3.78
CA CYS A 79 -5.49 3.29 2.77
C CYS A 79 -6.31 2.65 1.65
N VAL A 80 -6.13 3.12 0.41
CA VAL A 80 -6.79 2.58 -0.78
C VAL A 80 -6.47 1.09 -1.04
N ASN A 81 -5.34 0.60 -0.54
CA ASN A 81 -4.91 -0.79 -0.70
C ASN A 81 -5.27 -1.68 0.49
N ARG A 82 -6.06 -1.20 1.46
CA ARG A 82 -6.41 -1.96 2.69
C ARG A 82 -6.93 -3.36 2.39
N HIS A 83 -7.86 -3.49 1.45
CA HIS A 83 -8.43 -4.79 1.10
C HIS A 83 -7.41 -5.74 0.44
N HIS A 84 -6.49 -5.22 -0.36
CA HIS A 84 -5.42 -6.02 -0.96
C HIS A 84 -4.45 -6.54 0.09
N PHE A 85 -4.06 -5.70 1.05
CA PHE A 85 -3.23 -6.15 2.16
C PHE A 85 -3.94 -7.21 2.99
N ALA A 86 -5.22 -7.02 3.32
CA ALA A 86 -5.98 -8.02 4.07
C ALA A 86 -6.06 -9.37 3.34
N ALA A 87 -6.26 -9.36 2.02
CA ALA A 87 -6.27 -10.59 1.21
C ALA A 87 -4.91 -11.30 1.19
N LEU A 88 -3.81 -10.55 1.09
CA LEU A 88 -2.45 -11.12 1.15
C LEU A 88 -2.14 -11.70 2.53
N GLN A 89 -2.55 -11.03 3.61
CA GLN A 89 -2.39 -11.55 4.98
C GLN A 89 -3.17 -12.83 5.24
N ASP A 90 -4.29 -13.03 4.54
CA ASP A 90 -5.11 -14.24 4.62
C ASP A 90 -4.44 -15.41 3.88
N GLY A 91 -4.05 -15.21 2.61
CA GLY A 91 -3.37 -16.23 1.80
C GLY A 91 -1.99 -16.65 2.34
N MET A 92 -1.33 -15.80 3.13
CA MET A 92 -0.06 -16.15 3.80
C MET A 92 -0.23 -17.03 5.05
N LYS A 93 -1.45 -17.24 5.55
CA LYS A 93 -1.72 -18.08 6.73
C LYS A 93 -2.01 -19.55 6.39
N GLU A 94 -2.06 -19.89 5.11
CA GLU A 94 -2.44 -21.21 4.59
C GLU A 94 -1.23 -22.12 4.32
#